data_AF-A0A9W4SRI4-F1
#
_entry.id   AF-A0A9W4SRI4-F1
#
_cell.length_a   1.000
_cell.length_b   1.000
_cell.length_c   1.000
_cell.angle_alpha   90.00
_cell.angle_beta   90.00
_cell.angle_gamma   90.00
#
_symmetry.space_group_name_H-M   'P 1'
#
loop_
_entity.id
_entity.type
_entity.pdbx_description
1 polymer ?
#
loop_
_entity_poly.entity_id
_entity_poly.type
_entity_poly.pdbx_seq_one_letter_code
_entity_poly.pdbx_strand_id
1 'polypeptide(L)'
;MDNIINANEILKFPKNNVLLFKRQMNSTSKVSFTFGGFLNEARNEVLSITKVNPIILFMIGGFIISLVIFYLYARKNYPKGRSAIIFTFTLFAVDMCLDIAFLLNNVMAVPSLFLPSLIALLGPAGFNILFAFVIMIQQTCNSDRFSIWICSHGCVATVFTLFSAFHIEVLRLLTSNFLHSNVFNAPFSCNAKKYLFIAGLFNVIIEDLPQFIILVNTVFQGNRDKFYISTIIDVIRELYKLIIKHNK
;
A
#
# COMPACT_ATOMS: atom_id res chain seq x y z
N MET A 1 -13.03 -53.83 -37.70
CA MET A 1 -11.92 -54.54 -37.03
C MET A 1 -11.32 -53.55 -36.06
N ASP A 2 -11.79 -53.64 -34.82
CA ASP A 2 -11.51 -52.68 -33.75
C ASP A 2 -10.14 -52.96 -33.14
N ASN A 3 -9.23 -51.99 -33.22
CA ASN A 3 -8.02 -51.97 -32.42
C ASN A 3 -8.32 -51.28 -31.08
N ILE A 4 -8.79 -52.07 -30.12
CA ILE A 4 -8.89 -51.67 -28.73
C ILE A 4 -7.48 -51.66 -28.15
N ILE A 5 -6.89 -50.48 -28.01
CA ILE A 5 -5.65 -50.28 -27.28
C ILE A 5 -5.94 -50.53 -25.79
N ASN A 6 -5.25 -51.52 -25.23
CA ASN A 6 -5.40 -52.00 -23.87
C ASN A 6 -5.01 -50.90 -22.86
N ALA A 7 -5.98 -50.40 -22.08
CA ALA A 7 -5.83 -49.29 -21.14
C ALA A 7 -4.86 -49.55 -19.97
N ASN A 8 -4.30 -50.76 -19.86
CA ASN A 8 -3.41 -51.16 -18.77
C ASN A 8 -1.92 -50.89 -19.00
N GLU A 9 -1.50 -50.40 -20.19
CA GLU A 9 -0.09 -50.06 -20.44
C GLU A 9 0.29 -48.60 -20.16
N ILE A 10 -0.68 -47.68 -20.00
CA ILE A 10 -0.41 -46.23 -19.85
C ILE A 10 -0.13 -45.82 -18.39
N LEU A 11 -0.34 -46.71 -17.41
CA LEU A 11 -0.22 -46.38 -15.98
C LEU A 11 0.84 -47.19 -15.22
N LYS A 12 2.04 -47.35 -15.78
CA LYS A 12 3.23 -47.70 -14.98
C LYS A 12 4.07 -46.47 -14.65
N PHE A 13 3.53 -45.58 -13.82
CA PHE A 13 4.37 -44.61 -13.12
C PHE A 13 5.23 -45.37 -12.09
N PRO A 14 6.57 -45.31 -12.16
CA PRO A 14 7.42 -46.03 -11.22
C PRO A 14 7.20 -45.47 -9.81
N LYS A 15 6.90 -46.35 -8.84
CA LYS A 15 6.64 -46.02 -7.41
C LYS A 15 7.73 -45.11 -6.79
N ASN A 16 8.95 -45.15 -7.30
CA ASN A 16 10.06 -44.30 -6.86
C ASN A 16 9.86 -42.81 -7.18
N ASN A 17 9.16 -42.47 -8.28
CA ASN A 17 8.87 -41.09 -8.63
C ASN A 17 7.76 -40.50 -7.75
N VAL A 18 6.79 -41.32 -7.32
CA VAL A 18 5.76 -40.89 -6.35
C VAL A 18 6.37 -40.64 -4.98
N LEU A 19 7.36 -41.44 -4.57
CA LEU A 19 8.12 -41.24 -3.34
C LEU A 19 9.00 -39.98 -3.40
N LEU A 20 9.67 -39.73 -4.53
CA LEU A 20 10.41 -38.47 -4.77
C LEU A 20 9.48 -37.25 -4.75
N PHE A 21 8.31 -37.33 -5.41
CA PHE A 21 7.32 -36.25 -5.43
C PHE A 21 6.70 -36.00 -4.05
N LYS A 22 6.39 -37.07 -3.28
CA LYS A 22 5.99 -36.96 -1.87
C LYS A 22 7.09 -36.39 -0.98
N ARG A 23 8.36 -36.72 -1.25
CA ARG A 23 9.50 -36.19 -0.50
C ARG A 23 9.72 -34.71 -0.81
N GLN A 24 9.53 -34.29 -2.07
CA GLN A 24 9.55 -32.90 -2.52
C GLN A 24 8.41 -32.09 -1.90
N MET A 25 7.18 -32.62 -1.90
CA MET A 25 6.02 -32.04 -1.22
C MET A 25 6.19 -31.95 0.30
N ASN A 26 6.79 -32.97 0.94
CA ASN A 26 7.07 -32.94 2.38
C ASN A 26 8.22 -31.99 2.75
N SER A 27 9.13 -31.67 1.82
CA SER A 27 10.15 -30.64 2.04
C SER A 27 9.62 -29.22 1.83
N THR A 28 8.63 -29.01 0.95
CA THR A 28 7.96 -27.70 0.77
C THR A 28 6.84 -27.45 1.78
N SER A 29 6.26 -28.49 2.40
CA SER A 29 5.15 -28.34 3.37
C SER A 29 5.59 -27.92 4.78
N LYS A 30 6.88 -27.68 5.03
CA LYS A 30 7.42 -27.21 6.31
C LYS A 30 8.43 -26.07 6.13
N VAL A 31 8.07 -25.04 5.38
CA VAL A 31 8.74 -23.75 5.54
C VAL A 31 8.17 -23.11 6.79
N SER A 32 8.79 -23.38 7.95
CA SER A 32 8.49 -22.60 9.15
C SER A 32 8.94 -21.17 8.88
N PHE A 33 8.02 -20.20 8.98
CA PHE A 33 8.34 -18.78 8.89
C PHE A 33 9.45 -18.46 9.88
N THR A 34 10.65 -18.21 9.35
CA THR A 34 11.75 -17.67 10.13
C THR A 34 12.02 -16.29 9.57
N PHE A 35 12.01 -15.29 10.45
CA PHE A 35 12.36 -13.92 10.08
C PHE A 35 13.71 -13.86 9.34
N GLY A 36 14.64 -14.75 9.70
CA GLY A 36 15.91 -14.94 9.00
C GLY A 36 15.76 -15.39 7.54
N GLY A 37 14.84 -16.30 7.22
CA GLY A 37 14.55 -16.73 5.85
C GLY A 37 13.95 -15.60 5.00
N PHE A 38 13.01 -14.84 5.57
CA PHE A 38 12.45 -13.64 4.94
C PHE A 38 13.53 -12.61 4.61
N LEU A 39 14.38 -12.28 5.59
CA LEU A 39 15.48 -11.32 5.40
C LEU A 39 16.47 -11.81 4.34
N ASN A 40 16.73 -13.11 4.25
CA ASN A 40 17.66 -13.66 3.26
C ASN A 40 17.10 -13.56 1.84
N GLU A 41 15.80 -13.83 1.65
CA GLU A 41 15.13 -13.71 0.36
C GLU A 41 15.01 -12.24 -0.06
N ALA A 42 14.56 -11.37 0.85
CA ALA A 42 14.53 -9.93 0.62
C ALA A 42 15.92 -9.39 0.27
N ARG A 43 16.97 -9.86 0.95
CA ARG A 43 18.36 -9.51 0.61
C ARG A 43 18.74 -10.00 -0.78
N ASN A 44 18.34 -11.21 -1.17
CA ASN A 44 18.65 -11.77 -2.49
C ASN A 44 17.91 -11.04 -3.62
N GLU A 45 16.67 -10.60 -3.39
CA GLU A 45 15.96 -9.71 -4.31
C GLU A 45 16.57 -8.31 -4.36
N VAL A 46 16.97 -7.74 -3.22
CA VAL A 46 17.72 -6.47 -3.21
C VAL A 46 19.05 -6.65 -3.95
N LEU A 47 19.73 -7.78 -3.82
CA LEU A 47 20.94 -8.07 -4.57
C LEU A 47 20.67 -8.27 -6.07
N SER A 48 19.56 -8.89 -6.44
CA SER A 48 19.14 -8.96 -7.85
C SER A 48 18.79 -7.58 -8.39
N ILE A 49 18.24 -6.69 -7.55
CA ILE A 49 18.06 -5.27 -7.84
C ILE A 49 19.42 -4.56 -7.98
N THR A 50 20.44 -4.88 -7.18
CA THR A 50 21.79 -4.33 -7.39
C THR A 50 22.51 -4.88 -8.62
N LYS A 51 22.04 -6.02 -9.17
CA LYS A 51 22.44 -6.51 -10.50
C LYS A 51 21.63 -5.85 -11.63
N VAL A 52 20.60 -5.07 -11.30
CA VAL A 52 19.88 -4.24 -12.28
C VAL A 52 20.88 -3.26 -12.87
N ASN A 53 20.66 -2.93 -14.14
CA ASN A 53 21.42 -1.93 -14.88
C ASN A 53 21.83 -0.77 -13.96
N PRO A 54 23.13 -0.48 -13.79
CA PRO A 54 23.63 0.51 -12.83
C PRO A 54 22.94 1.88 -12.99
N ILE A 55 22.44 2.17 -14.19
CA ILE A 55 21.60 3.34 -14.49
C ILE A 55 20.40 3.48 -13.54
N ILE A 56 19.67 2.39 -13.24
CA ILE A 56 18.49 2.45 -12.36
C ILE A 56 18.88 2.80 -10.92
N LEU A 57 20.00 2.25 -10.43
CA LEU A 57 20.53 2.59 -9.11
C LEU A 57 20.92 4.08 -9.05
N PHE A 58 21.57 4.60 -10.10
CA PHE A 58 21.87 6.03 -10.20
C PHE A 58 20.62 6.89 -10.24
N MET A 59 19.54 6.46 -10.92
CA MET A 59 18.27 7.20 -10.94
C MET A 59 17.62 7.26 -9.55
N ILE A 60 17.52 6.12 -8.86
CA ILE A 60 16.94 6.06 -7.50
C ILE A 60 17.77 6.90 -6.52
N GLY A 61 19.10 6.71 -6.54
CA GLY A 61 20.01 7.46 -5.68
C GLY A 61 19.98 8.96 -5.97
N GLY A 62 20.00 9.34 -7.25
CA GLY A 62 19.88 10.73 -7.69
C GLY A 62 18.57 11.38 -7.26
N PHE A 63 17.45 10.65 -7.38
CA PHE A 63 16.14 11.11 -6.92
C PHE A 63 16.14 11.37 -5.40
N ILE A 64 16.64 10.41 -4.60
CA ILE A 64 16.72 10.57 -3.14
C ILE A 64 17.60 11.77 -2.76
N ILE A 65 18.78 11.90 -3.38
CA ILE A 65 19.69 13.03 -3.15
C ILE A 65 19.00 14.36 -3.52
N SER A 66 18.26 14.40 -4.63
CA SER A 66 17.54 15.61 -5.05
C SER A 66 16.48 16.04 -4.03
N LEU A 67 15.76 15.09 -3.43
CA LEU A 67 14.78 15.36 -2.36
C LEU A 67 15.46 15.90 -1.10
N VAL A 68 16.62 15.36 -0.73
CA VAL A 68 17.40 15.84 0.43
C VAL A 68 17.91 17.26 0.18
N ILE A 69 18.48 17.54 -0.99
CA ILE A 69 18.93 18.90 -1.36
C ILE A 69 17.76 19.88 -1.33
N PHE A 70 16.62 19.49 -1.90
CA PHE A 70 15.43 20.33 -1.89
C PHE A 70 14.90 20.57 -0.47
N TYR A 71 14.88 19.53 0.38
CA TYR A 71 14.52 19.66 1.79
C TYR A 71 15.44 20.64 2.52
N LEU A 72 16.75 20.53 2.33
CA LEU A 72 17.74 21.42 2.95
C LEU A 72 17.55 22.87 2.47
N TYR A 73 17.34 23.06 1.16
CA TYR A 73 17.02 24.36 0.58
C TYR A 73 15.76 24.96 1.19
N ALA A 74 14.66 24.18 1.23
CA ALA A 74 13.40 24.63 1.79
C ALA A 74 13.52 24.94 3.29
N ARG A 75 14.26 24.12 4.05
CA ARG A 75 14.47 24.32 5.48
C ARG A 75 15.31 25.55 5.78
N LYS A 76 16.35 25.82 4.97
CA LYS A 76 17.22 26.99 5.11
C LYS A 76 16.48 28.29 4.80
N ASN A 77 15.77 28.35 3.67
CA ASN A 77 15.11 29.59 3.22
C ASN A 77 13.76 29.83 3.90
N TYR A 78 13.08 28.76 4.34
CA TYR A 78 11.71 28.82 4.86
C TYR A 78 11.58 28.07 6.20
N PRO A 79 12.27 28.50 7.26
CA PRO A 79 12.41 27.72 8.50
C PRO A 79 11.11 27.50 9.28
N LYS A 80 10.11 28.40 9.15
CA LYS A 80 8.79 28.23 9.80
C LYS A 80 7.82 27.34 9.01
N GLY A 81 8.16 26.97 7.77
CA GLY A 81 7.39 26.01 6.96
C GLY A 81 7.70 24.56 7.36
N ARG A 82 6.74 23.65 7.17
CA ARG A 82 6.95 22.21 7.43
C ARG A 82 7.58 21.52 6.23
N SER A 83 8.83 21.86 5.92
CA SER A 83 9.55 21.35 4.74
C SER A 83 9.68 19.81 4.68
N ALA A 84 9.60 19.11 5.81
CA ALA A 84 9.64 17.65 5.86
C ALA A 84 8.45 16.97 5.15
N ILE A 85 7.38 17.72 4.87
CA ILE A 85 6.19 17.16 4.24
C ILE A 85 6.43 16.67 2.80
N ILE A 86 7.52 17.11 2.16
CA ILE A 86 7.90 16.57 0.85
C ILE A 86 8.19 15.07 0.93
N PHE A 87 8.88 14.61 1.98
CA PHE A 87 9.16 13.19 2.16
C PHE A 87 7.87 12.41 2.39
N THR A 88 6.97 12.94 3.20
CA THR A 88 5.66 12.33 3.45
C THR A 88 4.85 12.19 2.15
N PHE A 89 4.80 13.25 1.34
CA PHE A 89 4.14 13.20 0.03
C PHE A 89 4.79 12.20 -0.93
N THR A 90 6.13 12.17 -0.98
CA THR A 90 6.85 11.19 -1.80
C THR A 90 6.55 9.76 -1.36
N LEU A 91 6.50 9.49 -0.05
CA LEU A 91 6.17 8.15 0.45
C LEU A 91 4.77 7.73 0.02
N PHE A 92 3.77 8.61 0.10
CA PHE A 92 2.42 8.32 -0.40
C PHE A 92 2.38 8.05 -1.91
N ALA A 93 3.18 8.77 -2.69
CA ALA A 93 3.26 8.52 -4.14
C ALA A 93 3.93 7.17 -4.45
N VAL A 94 4.98 6.81 -3.72
CA VAL A 94 5.67 5.51 -3.86
C VAL A 94 4.74 4.38 -3.48
N ASP A 95 4.01 4.51 -2.38
CA ASP A 95 3.00 3.55 -1.89
C ASP A 95 1.96 3.24 -2.97
N MET A 96 1.31 4.27 -3.51
CA MET A 96 0.38 4.14 -4.64
C MET A 96 1.00 3.45 -5.87
N CYS A 97 2.25 3.79 -6.21
CA CYS A 97 2.94 3.15 -7.32
C CYS A 97 3.14 1.65 -7.06
N LEU A 98 3.43 1.26 -5.81
CA LEU A 98 3.57 -0.14 -5.42
C LEU A 98 2.23 -0.88 -5.47
N ASP A 99 1.13 -0.27 -5.02
CA ASP A 99 -0.20 -0.90 -5.08
C ASP A 99 -0.64 -1.17 -6.52
N ILE A 100 -0.46 -0.17 -7.40
CA ILE A 100 -0.81 -0.31 -8.82
C ILE A 100 0.08 -1.35 -9.48
N ALA A 101 1.40 -1.32 -9.21
CA ALA A 101 2.32 -2.33 -9.74
C ALA A 101 1.96 -3.73 -9.24
N PHE A 102 1.58 -3.86 -7.98
CA PHE A 102 1.11 -5.11 -7.40
C PHE A 102 -0.17 -5.59 -8.11
N LEU A 103 -1.16 -4.74 -8.29
CA LEU A 103 -2.39 -5.09 -9.02
C LEU A 103 -2.07 -5.59 -10.43
N LEU A 104 -1.32 -4.82 -11.22
CA LEU A 104 -1.01 -5.12 -12.62
C LEU A 104 -0.21 -6.42 -12.78
N ASN A 105 0.77 -6.66 -11.91
CA ASN A 105 1.62 -7.85 -11.98
C ASN A 105 0.89 -9.11 -11.52
N ASN A 106 0.02 -9.02 -10.51
CA ASN A 106 -0.69 -10.18 -9.97
C ASN A 106 -1.89 -10.62 -10.82
N VAL A 107 -2.51 -9.72 -11.60
CA VAL A 107 -3.61 -10.06 -12.53
C VAL A 107 -3.20 -11.21 -13.47
N MET A 108 -1.95 -11.20 -13.93
CA MET A 108 -1.44 -12.20 -14.87
C MET A 108 -0.92 -13.47 -14.18
N ALA A 109 -0.42 -13.35 -12.95
CA ALA A 109 0.25 -14.45 -12.25
C ALA A 109 -0.70 -15.33 -11.42
N VAL A 110 -1.69 -14.73 -10.76
CA VAL A 110 -2.64 -15.44 -9.89
C VAL A 110 -4.03 -14.78 -9.99
N PRO A 111 -4.89 -15.24 -10.91
CA PRO A 111 -6.22 -14.62 -11.14
C PRO A 111 -7.11 -14.55 -9.89
N SER A 112 -6.96 -15.47 -8.93
CA SER A 112 -7.72 -15.45 -7.67
C SER A 112 -7.36 -14.25 -6.78
N LEU A 113 -6.20 -13.60 -6.98
CA LEU A 113 -5.79 -12.40 -6.25
C LEU A 113 -6.34 -11.10 -6.86
N PHE A 114 -6.92 -11.14 -8.06
CA PHE A 114 -7.38 -9.92 -8.72
C PHE A 114 -8.45 -9.20 -7.90
N LEU A 115 -9.52 -9.90 -7.50
CA LEU A 115 -10.62 -9.29 -6.78
C LEU A 115 -10.21 -8.79 -5.38
N PRO A 116 -9.47 -9.56 -4.55
CA PRO A 116 -8.93 -9.04 -3.29
C PRO A 116 -8.04 -7.81 -3.45
N SER A 117 -7.14 -7.80 -4.44
CA SER A 117 -6.22 -6.67 -4.67
C SER A 117 -6.96 -5.44 -5.17
N LEU A 118 -7.98 -5.63 -6.03
CA LEU A 118 -8.81 -4.54 -6.52
C LEU A 118 -9.63 -3.91 -5.39
N ILE A 119 -10.19 -4.73 -4.48
CA ILE A 119 -10.91 -4.22 -3.30
C ILE A 119 -9.96 -3.50 -2.35
N ALA A 120 -8.75 -4.03 -2.15
CA ALA A 120 -7.74 -3.41 -1.30
C ALA A 120 -7.25 -2.07 -1.85
N LEU A 121 -7.26 -1.85 -3.17
CA LEU A 121 -6.94 -0.57 -3.80
C LEU A 121 -8.13 0.40 -3.82
N LEU A 122 -9.30 -0.05 -4.32
CA LEU A 122 -10.45 0.83 -4.53
C LEU A 122 -11.22 1.17 -3.26
N GLY A 123 -11.23 0.27 -2.28
CA GLY A 123 -11.93 0.46 -1.01
C GLY A 123 -11.38 1.63 -0.20
N PRO A 124 -10.08 1.60 0.18
CA PRO A 124 -9.41 2.72 0.83
C PRO A 124 -9.45 4.00 0.01
N ALA A 125 -9.24 3.91 -1.31
CA ALA A 125 -9.31 5.09 -2.16
C ALA A 125 -10.69 5.77 -2.14
N GLY A 126 -11.76 4.98 -2.25
CA GLY A 126 -13.13 5.47 -2.13
C GLY A 126 -13.43 6.09 -0.77
N PHE A 127 -13.00 5.41 0.31
CA PHE A 127 -13.10 5.95 1.67
C PHE A 127 -12.37 7.28 1.81
N ASN A 128 -11.15 7.38 1.30
CA ASN A 128 -10.34 8.59 1.39
C ASN A 128 -10.96 9.77 0.64
N ILE A 129 -11.43 9.58 -0.59
CA ILE A 129 -12.10 10.66 -1.33
C ILE A 129 -13.34 11.13 -0.58
N LEU A 130 -14.20 10.20 -0.14
CA LEU A 130 -15.43 10.54 0.58
C LEU A 130 -15.14 11.30 1.87
N PHE A 131 -14.20 10.80 2.67
CA PHE A 131 -13.84 11.43 3.94
C PHE A 131 -13.15 12.78 3.73
N ALA A 132 -12.34 12.93 2.69
CA ALA A 132 -11.76 14.21 2.29
C ALA A 132 -12.84 15.23 1.90
N PHE A 133 -13.81 14.85 1.07
CA PHE A 133 -14.94 15.73 0.73
C PHE A 133 -15.71 16.17 1.98
N VAL A 134 -16.02 15.24 2.89
CA VAL A 134 -16.69 15.55 4.16
C VAL A 134 -15.88 16.57 4.96
N ILE A 135 -14.57 16.37 5.12
CA ILE A 135 -13.69 17.31 5.82
C ILE A 135 -13.69 18.68 5.13
N MET A 136 -13.54 18.73 3.81
CA MET A 136 -13.48 19.98 3.05
C MET A 136 -14.78 20.78 3.15
N ILE A 137 -15.93 20.11 3.05
CA ILE A 137 -17.25 20.73 3.25
C ILE A 137 -17.38 21.21 4.70
N GLN A 138 -17.06 20.36 5.67
CA GLN A 138 -17.15 20.71 7.09
C GLN A 138 -16.26 21.92 7.42
N GLN A 139 -15.04 21.99 6.89
CA GLN A 139 -14.17 23.15 7.11
C GLN A 139 -14.71 24.41 6.44
N THR A 140 -15.31 24.28 5.26
CA THR A 140 -15.92 25.41 4.53
C THR A 140 -17.14 25.97 5.27
N CYS A 141 -18.02 25.11 5.80
CA CYS A 141 -19.23 25.55 6.49
C CYS A 141 -18.99 26.08 7.90
N ASN A 142 -17.93 25.62 8.58
CA ASN A 142 -17.70 25.94 10.00
C ASN A 142 -16.57 26.96 10.24
N SER A 143 -15.94 27.49 9.19
CA SER A 143 -14.87 28.47 9.34
C SER A 143 -14.82 29.49 8.20
N ASP A 144 -15.10 30.75 8.53
CA ASP A 144 -15.02 31.86 7.58
C ASP A 144 -13.63 31.99 6.95
N ARG A 145 -12.58 31.78 7.76
CA ARG A 145 -11.19 31.83 7.27
C ARG A 145 -10.91 30.74 6.24
N PHE A 146 -11.45 29.54 6.46
CA PHE A 146 -11.30 28.45 5.51
C PHE A 146 -12.12 28.70 4.25
N SER A 147 -13.34 29.21 4.40
CA SER A 147 -14.20 29.62 3.29
C SER A 147 -13.53 30.67 2.39
N ILE A 148 -12.92 31.71 2.97
CA ILE A 148 -12.16 32.70 2.21
C ILE A 148 -10.95 32.07 1.51
N TRP A 149 -10.24 31.18 2.21
CA TRP A 149 -9.07 30.49 1.65
C TRP A 149 -9.44 29.59 0.47
N ILE A 150 -10.51 28.79 0.58
CA ILE A 150 -10.95 27.88 -0.48
C ILE A 150 -11.52 28.64 -1.68
N CYS A 151 -12.20 29.77 -1.48
CA CYS A 151 -12.61 30.65 -2.58
C CYS A 151 -11.41 31.22 -3.35
N SER A 152 -10.31 31.50 -2.66
CA SER A 152 -9.09 32.05 -3.26
C SER A 152 -8.21 30.98 -3.92
N HIS A 153 -8.30 29.72 -3.49
CA HIS A 153 -7.40 28.63 -3.92
C HIS A 153 -8.17 27.37 -4.37
N GLY A 154 -9.40 27.53 -4.87
CA GLY A 154 -10.34 26.44 -5.12
C GLY A 154 -9.77 25.34 -6.02
N CYS A 155 -9.08 25.71 -7.10
CA CYS A 155 -8.44 24.74 -8.00
C CYS A 155 -7.46 23.81 -7.25
N VAL A 156 -6.58 24.39 -6.42
CA VAL A 156 -5.61 23.61 -5.64
C VAL A 156 -6.33 22.76 -4.59
N ALA A 157 -7.32 23.31 -3.91
CA ALA A 157 -8.14 22.56 -2.96
C ALA A 157 -8.81 21.33 -3.61
N THR A 158 -9.39 21.49 -4.80
CA THR A 158 -10.00 20.40 -5.56
C THR A 158 -8.98 19.34 -5.97
N VAL A 159 -7.83 19.74 -6.52
CA VAL A 159 -6.77 18.79 -6.91
C VAL A 159 -6.31 17.95 -5.73
N PHE A 160 -6.03 18.58 -4.58
CA PHE A 160 -5.59 17.86 -3.38
C PHE A 160 -6.71 17.02 -2.74
N THR A 161 -7.97 17.40 -2.92
CA THR A 161 -9.13 16.58 -2.52
C THR A 161 -9.28 15.36 -3.41
N LEU A 162 -8.97 15.45 -4.71
CA LEU A 162 -8.96 14.28 -5.60
C LEU A 162 -7.73 13.40 -5.33
N PHE A 163 -6.56 13.99 -5.10
CA PHE A 163 -5.34 13.26 -4.76
C PHE A 163 -5.41 12.58 -3.40
N SER A 164 -6.36 12.96 -2.53
CA SER A 164 -6.59 12.24 -1.29
C SER A 164 -7.00 10.79 -1.55
N ALA A 165 -7.51 10.45 -2.74
CA ALA A 165 -7.75 9.08 -3.16
C ALA A 165 -6.56 8.16 -2.86
N PHE A 166 -5.34 8.65 -3.11
CA PHE A 166 -4.13 7.89 -2.86
C PHE A 166 -3.85 7.77 -1.37
N HIS A 167 -3.93 8.90 -0.65
CA HIS A 167 -3.81 8.89 0.79
C HIS A 167 -4.45 10.14 1.39
N ILE A 168 -5.31 9.97 2.38
CA ILE A 168 -6.07 11.08 2.98
C ILE A 168 -5.17 12.19 3.56
N GLU A 169 -4.01 11.83 4.10
CA GLU A 169 -3.07 12.82 4.64
C GLU A 169 -2.43 13.72 3.58
N VAL A 170 -2.62 13.48 2.28
CA VAL A 170 -2.26 14.44 1.22
C VAL A 170 -2.89 15.81 1.50
N LEU A 171 -4.09 15.88 2.11
CA LEU A 171 -4.70 17.15 2.52
C LEU A 171 -3.88 17.91 3.59
N ARG A 172 -3.01 17.25 4.36
CA ARG A 172 -2.13 17.93 5.32
C ARG A 172 -1.09 18.82 4.63
N LEU A 173 -0.81 18.61 3.33
CA LEU A 173 0.02 19.52 2.53
C LEU A 173 -0.59 20.91 2.46
N LEU A 174 -1.92 21.01 2.35
CA LEU A 174 -2.61 22.29 2.30
C LEU A 174 -2.44 23.10 3.59
N THR A 175 -2.13 22.50 4.74
CA THR A 175 -1.96 23.22 6.03
C THR A 175 -0.52 23.21 6.55
N SER A 176 0.43 22.89 5.68
CA SER A 176 1.84 22.68 6.05
C SER A 176 2.70 23.95 6.06
N ASN A 177 2.14 25.03 5.53
CA ASN A 177 2.85 26.27 5.21
C ASN A 177 4.11 26.00 4.37
N PHE A 178 4.01 25.08 3.41
CA PHE A 178 5.12 24.67 2.56
C PHE A 178 5.65 25.87 1.76
N LEU A 179 6.97 26.09 1.85
CA LEU A 179 7.67 27.24 1.27
C LEU A 179 7.09 28.63 1.63
N HIS A 180 6.35 28.75 2.75
CA HIS A 180 5.57 29.96 3.09
C HIS A 180 4.56 30.40 2.02
N SER A 181 4.11 29.47 1.18
CA SER A 181 3.09 29.77 0.19
C SER A 181 1.70 29.85 0.84
N ASN A 182 0.94 30.89 0.51
CA ASN A 182 -0.45 31.05 0.93
C ASN A 182 -1.34 29.89 0.46
N VAL A 183 -0.96 29.26 -0.66
CA VAL A 183 -1.61 28.06 -1.21
C VAL A 183 -1.50 26.88 -0.24
N PHE A 184 -0.38 26.74 0.48
CA PHE A 184 -0.18 25.65 1.43
C PHE A 184 -0.40 26.09 2.89
N ASN A 185 -1.15 27.17 3.09
CA ASN A 185 -1.45 27.74 4.40
C ASN A 185 -2.96 27.74 4.70
N ALA A 186 -3.66 26.67 4.28
CA ALA A 186 -5.07 26.46 4.56
C ALA A 186 -5.32 26.38 6.08
N PRO A 187 -6.31 27.14 6.60
CA PRO A 187 -6.57 27.26 8.02
C PRO A 187 -7.44 26.10 8.55
N PHE A 188 -7.00 24.85 8.34
CA PHE A 188 -7.65 23.68 8.92
C PHE A 188 -7.73 23.79 10.45
N SER A 189 -8.88 23.46 11.01
CA SER A 189 -9.09 23.30 12.45
C SER A 189 -8.20 22.18 13.04
N CYS A 190 -7.94 22.24 14.34
CA CYS A 190 -7.19 21.19 15.04
C CYS A 190 -7.89 19.82 14.93
N ASN A 191 -9.22 19.79 14.98
CA ASN A 191 -10.00 18.58 14.84
C ASN A 191 -9.85 17.97 13.44
N ALA A 192 -9.92 18.78 12.38
CA ALA A 192 -9.71 18.28 11.02
C ALA A 192 -8.31 17.69 10.84
N LYS A 193 -7.26 18.34 11.37
CA LYS A 193 -5.89 17.80 11.35
C LYS A 193 -5.79 16.46 12.09
N LYS A 194 -6.48 16.32 13.23
CA LYS A 194 -6.55 15.07 13.99
C LYS A 194 -7.30 13.98 13.22
N TYR A 195 -8.43 14.29 12.60
CA TYR A 195 -9.19 13.33 11.80
C TYR A 195 -8.41 12.86 10.57
N LEU A 196 -7.71 13.77 9.86
CA LEU A 196 -6.83 13.38 8.76
C LEU A 196 -5.75 12.39 9.20
N PHE A 197 -5.14 12.63 10.36
CA PHE A 197 -4.11 11.73 10.91
C PHE A 197 -4.69 10.36 11.31
N ILE A 198 -5.84 10.35 11.99
CA ILE A 198 -6.50 9.09 12.40
C ILE A 198 -6.95 8.29 11.17
N ALA A 199 -7.49 8.96 10.15
CA ALA A 199 -7.88 8.32 8.90
C ALA A 199 -6.67 7.76 8.14
N GLY A 200 -5.54 8.46 8.12
CA GLY A 200 -4.29 7.95 7.57
C GLY A 200 -3.81 6.69 8.30
N LEU A 201 -3.83 6.70 9.63
CA LEU A 201 -3.48 5.52 10.43
C LEU A 201 -4.43 4.34 10.18
N PHE A 202 -5.71 4.61 9.93
CA PHE A 202 -6.70 3.60 9.60
C PHE A 202 -6.44 2.92 8.25
N ASN A 203 -5.97 3.68 7.24
CA ASN A 203 -5.57 3.09 5.95
C ASN A 203 -4.44 2.09 6.11
N VAL A 204 -3.39 2.42 6.87
CA VAL A 204 -2.28 1.48 7.13
C VAL A 204 -2.77 0.13 7.67
N ILE A 205 -3.84 0.14 8.47
CA ILE A 205 -4.40 -1.07 9.07
C ILE A 205 -5.25 -1.87 8.08
N ILE A 206 -5.93 -1.22 7.16
CA ILE A 206 -6.90 -1.85 6.24
C ILE A 206 -6.32 -2.17 4.88
N GLU A 207 -5.32 -1.41 4.44
CA GLU A 207 -4.69 -1.50 3.14
C GLU A 207 -3.33 -2.18 3.27
N ASP A 208 -2.35 -1.48 3.85
CA ASP A 208 -0.95 -1.92 3.88
C ASP A 208 -0.79 -3.25 4.62
N LEU A 209 -1.45 -3.43 5.77
CA LEU A 209 -1.33 -4.66 6.55
C LEU A 209 -1.88 -5.89 5.79
N PRO A 210 -3.13 -5.89 5.29
CA PRO A 210 -3.63 -6.98 4.46
C PRO A 210 -2.81 -7.23 3.20
N GLN A 211 -2.39 -6.19 2.49
CA GLN A 211 -1.54 -6.34 1.31
C GLN A 211 -0.17 -6.94 1.64
N PHE A 212 0.48 -6.51 2.74
CA PHE A 212 1.73 -7.09 3.22
C PHE A 212 1.57 -8.57 3.54
N ILE A 213 0.45 -8.95 4.19
CA ILE A 213 0.14 -10.35 4.49
C ILE A 213 -0.05 -11.15 3.18
N ILE A 214 -0.74 -10.59 2.18
CA ILE A 214 -0.89 -11.22 0.86
C ILE A 214 0.47 -11.42 0.20
N LEU A 215 1.33 -10.40 0.19
CA LEU A 215 2.66 -10.46 -0.41
C LEU A 215 3.50 -11.57 0.24
N VAL A 216 3.58 -11.59 1.57
CA VAL A 216 4.32 -12.62 2.31
C VAL A 216 3.77 -14.02 2.01
N ASN A 217 2.46 -14.20 1.98
CA ASN A 217 1.88 -15.52 1.72
C ASN A 217 2.06 -15.98 0.26
N THR A 218 1.94 -15.06 -0.70
CA THR A 218 2.07 -15.35 -2.14
C THR A 218 3.52 -15.71 -2.48
N VAL A 219 4.49 -15.01 -1.90
CA VAL A 219 5.93 -15.23 -2.14
C VAL A 219 6.44 -16.48 -1.41
N PHE A 220 6.00 -16.75 -0.18
CA PHE A 220 6.62 -17.78 0.66
C PHE A 220 5.87 -19.12 0.81
N GLN A 221 4.54 -19.18 0.62
CA GLN A 221 3.78 -20.37 1.05
C GLN A 221 3.25 -21.28 -0.07
N GLY A 222 3.28 -20.89 -1.34
CA GLY A 222 2.90 -21.77 -2.47
C GLY A 222 1.45 -22.32 -2.46
N ASN A 223 0.64 -22.02 -1.44
CA ASN A 223 -0.71 -22.52 -1.26
C ASN A 223 -1.71 -21.39 -1.55
N ARG A 224 -2.20 -21.36 -2.79
CA ARG A 224 -2.71 -20.15 -3.43
C ARG A 224 -4.20 -19.83 -3.25
N ASP A 225 -5.01 -20.70 -2.63
CA ASP A 225 -6.48 -20.51 -2.72
C ASP A 225 -7.29 -20.61 -1.41
N LYS A 226 -6.78 -21.20 -0.32
CA LYS A 226 -7.59 -21.45 0.91
C LYS A 226 -7.41 -20.45 2.05
N PHE A 227 -6.31 -19.69 2.08
CA PHE A 227 -5.92 -18.88 3.25
C PHE A 227 -6.40 -17.41 3.18
N TYR A 228 -6.80 -16.94 1.99
CA TYR A 228 -7.13 -15.53 1.75
C TYR A 228 -8.45 -15.12 2.41
N ILE A 229 -9.49 -15.95 2.28
CA ILE A 229 -10.80 -15.69 2.89
C ILE A 229 -10.70 -15.80 4.42
N SER A 230 -9.95 -16.77 4.96
CA SER A 230 -9.81 -16.90 6.41
C SER A 230 -9.08 -15.70 7.02
N THR A 231 -8.02 -15.21 6.38
CA THR A 231 -7.20 -14.12 6.92
C THR A 231 -7.93 -12.78 6.92
N ILE A 232 -8.66 -12.46 5.86
CA ILE A 232 -9.49 -11.24 5.82
C ILE A 232 -10.60 -11.32 6.87
N ILE A 233 -11.26 -12.49 7.00
CA ILE A 233 -12.29 -12.71 8.02
C ILE A 233 -11.69 -12.60 9.43
N ASP A 234 -10.47 -13.09 9.66
CA ASP A 234 -9.81 -13.04 10.96
C ASP A 234 -9.38 -11.62 11.33
N VAL A 235 -8.86 -10.84 10.38
CA VAL A 235 -8.55 -9.41 10.60
C VAL A 235 -9.83 -8.62 10.90
N ILE A 236 -10.90 -8.81 10.12
CA ILE A 236 -12.20 -8.17 10.38
C ILE A 236 -12.75 -8.60 11.75
N ARG A 237 -12.61 -9.87 12.13
CA ARG A 237 -13.05 -10.40 13.43
C ARG A 237 -12.28 -9.78 14.59
N GLU A 238 -10.97 -9.61 14.46
CA GLU A 238 -10.14 -8.99 15.51
C GLU A 238 -10.40 -7.48 15.62
N LEU A 239 -10.61 -6.78 14.50
CA LEU A 239 -11.03 -5.37 14.50
C LEU A 239 -12.40 -5.21 15.16
N TYR A 240 -13.35 -6.09 14.86
CA TYR A 240 -14.68 -6.09 15.50
C TYR A 240 -14.60 -6.31 17.01
N LYS A 241 -13.75 -7.24 17.47
CA LYS A 241 -13.51 -7.47 18.91
C LYS A 241 -12.91 -6.24 19.60
N LEU A 242 -11.96 -5.56 18.96
CA LEU A 242 -11.34 -4.35 19.48
C LEU A 242 -12.35 -3.20 19.62
N ILE A 243 -13.26 -3.03 18.65
CA ILE A 243 -14.30 -2.01 18.68
C ILE A 243 -15.33 -2.27 19.80
N ILE A 244 -15.75 -3.52 20.00
CA ILE A 244 -16.69 -3.88 21.06
C ILE A 244 -16.06 -3.76 22.45
N LYS A 245 -14.79 -4.14 22.60
CA LYS A 245 -14.07 -4.05 23.88
C LYS A 245 -13.89 -2.61 24.37
N HIS A 246 -13.96 -1.63 23.46
CA HIS A 246 -13.85 -0.21 23.79
C HIS A 246 -15.18 0.49 24.09
N ASN A 247 -16.32 -0.18 23.85
CA ASN A 247 -17.69 0.30 24.08
C ASN A 247 -18.37 -0.37 25.29
N LYS A 248 -17.60 -1.03 26.16
CA LYS A 248 -18.00 -1.46 27.51
C LYS A 248 -17.08 -0.80 28.53
#